data_AF-A0ABD5WXL8-F1
#
_entry.id   AF-A0ABD5WXL8-F1
#
_cell.length_a   1.000
_cell.length_b   1.000
_cell.length_c   1.000
_cell.angle_alpha   90.00
_cell.angle_beta   90.00
_cell.angle_gamma   90.00
#
_symmetry.space_group_name_H-M   'P 1'
#
loop_
_entity.id
_entity.type
_entity.pdbx_description
1 polymer ?
#
loop_
_entity_poly.entity_id
_entity_poly.type
_entity_poly.pdbx_seq_one_letter_code
_entity_poly.pdbx_strand_id
1 'polypeptide(L)'
;MRTYDQMCFPPGTKVLTPDGQQNVEDLGEDDFVIDENGDEQPVVETMERHVDEEIVEITPERINKPIRATGEHPFKVVRNDGFEWVDASDRRRRPARSRPRHAGE
;
A
#
# COMPACT_ATOMS: atom_id res chain seq x y z
N MET A 1 0.56 -21.26 -2.28
CA MET A 1 -0.37 -20.90 -1.19
C MET A 1 0.01 -19.49 -0.79
N ARG A 2 -0.84 -18.50 -1.07
CA ARG A 2 -0.56 -17.09 -0.74
C ARG A 2 -0.88 -16.93 0.75
N THR A 3 0.13 -16.61 1.54
CA THR A 3 -0.07 -16.28 2.96
C THR A 3 -0.15 -14.76 3.04
N TYR A 4 -1.13 -14.22 3.76
CA TYR A 4 -1.34 -12.76 3.91
C TYR A 4 -0.10 -12.04 4.47
N ASP A 5 0.79 -12.78 5.11
CA ASP A 5 2.08 -12.35 5.68
C ASP A 5 3.07 -11.74 4.67
N GLN A 6 2.86 -11.95 3.36
CA GLN A 6 3.75 -11.40 2.33
C GLN A 6 3.36 -9.98 1.88
N MET A 7 2.19 -9.48 2.30
CA MET A 7 1.60 -8.22 1.83
C MET A 7 1.89 -7.10 2.83
N CYS A 8 3.06 -6.47 2.72
CA CYS A 8 3.46 -5.41 3.65
C CYS A 8 3.61 -4.04 2.96
N PHE A 9 3.40 -2.99 3.77
CA PHE A 9 3.76 -1.60 3.47
C PHE A 9 5.00 -1.20 4.30
N PRO A 10 5.88 -0.33 3.78
CA PRO A 10 6.99 0.20 4.57
C PRO A 10 6.49 1.20 5.63
N PRO A 11 7.27 1.39 6.72
CA PRO A 11 7.00 2.42 7.71
C PRO A 11 6.84 3.82 7.08
N GLY A 12 6.00 4.64 7.68
CA GLY A 12 5.59 5.97 7.21
C GLY A 12 4.47 5.96 6.17
N THR A 13 3.98 4.78 5.78
CA THR A 13 2.78 4.65 4.94
C THR A 13 1.57 5.16 5.70
N LYS A 14 0.81 6.07 5.09
CA LYS A 14 -0.35 6.70 5.73
C LYS A 14 -1.61 5.86 5.53
N VAL A 15 -2.26 5.54 6.65
CA VAL A 15 -3.56 4.88 6.73
C VAL A 15 -4.60 5.90 7.18
N LEU A 16 -5.80 5.83 6.62
CA LEU A 16 -6.90 6.68 7.03
C LEU A 16 -7.59 6.09 8.26
N THR A 17 -7.66 6.87 9.32
CA THR A 17 -8.36 6.59 10.57
C THR A 17 -9.45 7.65 10.80
N PRO A 18 -10.39 7.44 11.73
CA PRO A 18 -11.38 8.46 12.10
C PRO A 18 -10.75 9.80 12.53
N ASP A 19 -9.58 9.76 13.17
CA ASP A 19 -8.84 10.94 13.64
C ASP A 19 -7.91 11.57 12.58
N GLY A 20 -7.83 10.99 11.38
CA GLY A 20 -7.04 11.52 10.27
C GLY A 20 -6.06 10.51 9.68
N GLN A 21 -4.89 10.98 9.24
CA GLN A 21 -3.89 10.10 8.63
C GLN A 21 -2.80 9.72 9.64
N GLN A 22 -2.77 8.45 10.03
CA GLN A 22 -1.75 7.88 10.93
C GLN A 22 -0.75 7.02 10.13
N ASN A 23 0.46 6.80 10.65
CA ASN A 23 1.34 5.83 10.01
C ASN A 23 0.90 4.40 10.34
N VAL A 24 1.16 3.47 9.44
CA VAL A 24 0.84 2.06 9.63
C VAL A 24 1.58 1.44 10.82
N GLU A 25 2.82 1.85 11.10
CA GLU A 25 3.60 1.37 12.25
C GLU A 25 3.11 1.90 13.61
N ASP A 26 2.28 2.94 13.60
CA ASP A 26 1.72 3.55 14.80
C ASP A 26 0.33 2.96 15.15
N LEU A 27 -0.21 2.05 14.33
CA LEU A 27 -1.53 1.42 14.56
C LEU A 27 -1.42 0.11 15.35
N GLY A 28 -2.36 -0.12 16.26
CA GLY A 28 -2.50 -1.35 17.05
C GLY A 28 -3.94 -1.89 17.05
N GLU A 29 -4.15 -3.01 17.76
CA GLU A 29 -5.46 -3.71 17.85
C GLU A 29 -6.57 -2.89 18.52
N ASP A 30 -6.22 -1.81 19.21
CA ASP A 30 -7.17 -0.88 19.84
C ASP A 30 -7.61 0.27 18.90
N ASP A 31 -7.04 0.36 17.69
CA ASP A 31 -7.30 1.43 16.73
C ASP A 31 -8.41 1.07 15.72
N PHE A 32 -8.98 2.12 15.12
CA PHE A 32 -9.95 2.02 14.03
C PHE A 32 -9.38 2.60 12.74
N VAL A 33 -9.70 1.95 11.62
CA VAL A 33 -9.34 2.39 10.26
C VAL A 33 -10.60 2.58 9.43
N ILE A 34 -10.49 3.39 8.37
CA ILE A 34 -11.58 3.61 7.42
C ILE A 34 -11.42 2.68 6.22
N ASP A 35 -12.46 1.92 5.90
CA ASP A 35 -12.47 1.00 4.77
C ASP A 35 -12.76 1.70 3.42
N GLU A 36 -12.94 0.93 2.34
CA GLU A 36 -13.25 1.48 1.02
C GLU A 36 -14.66 2.09 0.88
N ASN A 37 -15.59 1.75 1.78
CA ASN A 37 -16.95 2.28 1.83
C ASN A 37 -17.04 3.54 2.70
N GLY A 38 -15.99 3.84 3.47
CA GLY A 38 -15.96 4.94 4.43
C GLY A 38 -16.41 4.54 5.84
N ASP A 39 -16.56 3.24 6.10
CA ASP A 39 -16.98 2.71 7.40
C ASP A 39 -15.77 2.46 8.32
N GLU A 40 -15.97 2.67 9.61
CA GLU A 40 -14.96 2.39 10.64
C GLU A 40 -14.85 0.89 10.89
N GLN A 41 -13.63 0.37 10.83
CA GLN A 41 -13.30 -1.03 11.08
C GLN A 41 -12.21 -1.15 12.15
N PRO A 42 -12.37 -2.03 13.15
CA PRO A 42 -11.33 -2.25 14.15
C PRO A 42 -10.13 -2.97 13.54
N VAL A 43 -8.93 -2.63 13.98
CA VAL A 43 -7.73 -3.41 13.67
C VAL A 43 -7.78 -4.71 14.48
N VAL A 44 -7.75 -5.85 13.79
CA VAL A 44 -7.87 -7.17 14.44
C VAL A 44 -6.54 -7.81 14.79
N GLU A 45 -5.49 -7.49 14.03
CA GLU A 45 -4.15 -8.03 14.16
C GLU A 45 -3.19 -7.10 13.41
N THR A 46 -1.98 -6.91 13.94
CA THR A 46 -0.89 -6.23 13.25
C THR A 46 0.12 -7.24 12.72
N MET A 47 0.77 -6.91 11.60
CA MET A 47 1.75 -7.78 10.97
C MET A 47 3.05 -7.01 10.79
N GLU A 48 4.17 -7.61 11.18
CA GLU A 48 5.51 -7.05 11.00
C GLU A 48 6.43 -8.10 10.37
N ARG A 49 7.15 -7.69 9.32
CA ARG A 49 8.07 -8.56 8.59
C ARG A 49 9.29 -7.76 8.13
N HIS A 50 10.48 -8.28 8.42
CA HIS A 50 11.71 -7.79 7.81
C HIS A 50 11.89 -8.41 6.42
N VAL A 51 12.08 -7.56 5.42
CA VAL A 51 12.20 -7.98 4.02
C VAL A 51 13.42 -7.33 3.38
N ASP A 52 14.20 -8.14 2.66
CA ASP A 52 15.31 -7.69 1.80
C ASP A 52 14.88 -7.73 0.33
N GLU A 53 13.70 -7.17 0.03
CA GLU A 53 13.13 -7.11 -1.32
C GLU A 53 13.02 -5.67 -1.86
N GLU A 54 12.93 -5.51 -3.18
CA GLU A 54 12.68 -4.21 -3.78
C GLU A 54 11.23 -3.74 -3.51
N ILE A 55 11.10 -2.57 -2.88
CA ILE A 55 9.79 -1.92 -2.67
C ILE A 55 9.32 -1.26 -3.96
N VAL A 56 8.10 -1.59 -4.38
CA VAL A 56 7.44 -0.98 -5.53
C VAL A 56 6.87 0.38 -5.15
N GLU A 57 7.06 1.38 -5.99
CA GLU A 57 6.50 2.72 -5.84
C GLU A 57 5.43 2.96 -6.93
N ILE A 58 4.20 3.24 -6.51
CA ILE A 58 3.04 3.52 -7.36
C ILE A 58 2.67 4.99 -7.20
N THR A 59 2.73 5.76 -8.28
CA THR A 59 2.40 7.19 -8.28
C THR A 59 1.14 7.43 -9.10
N PRO A 60 -0.04 7.59 -8.47
CA PRO A 60 -1.27 7.94 -9.19
C PRO A 60 -1.15 9.33 -9.83
N GLU A 61 -1.68 9.51 -11.05
CA GLU A 61 -1.57 10.77 -11.79
C GLU A 61 -2.15 12.00 -11.05
N ARG A 62 -3.13 11.78 -10.17
CA ARG A 62 -3.82 12.83 -9.42
C ARG A 62 -3.39 12.96 -7.96
N ILE A 63 -2.46 12.12 -7.49
CA ILE A 63 -2.00 12.12 -6.10
C ILE A 63 -0.49 12.39 -6.08
N ASN A 64 -0.10 13.48 -5.42
CA ASN A 64 1.30 13.91 -5.35
C ASN A 64 2.18 13.04 -4.44
N LYS A 65 1.58 12.15 -3.64
CA LYS A 65 2.30 11.22 -2.78
C LYS A 65 2.28 9.81 -3.38
N PRO A 66 3.45 9.23 -3.65
CA PRO A 66 3.52 7.84 -4.09
C PRO A 66 3.12 6.89 -2.95
N ILE A 67 2.51 5.78 -3.32
CA ILE A 67 2.25 4.65 -2.43
C ILE A 67 3.38 3.64 -2.62
N ARG A 68 3.93 3.12 -1.54
CA ARG A 68 5.05 2.17 -1.57
C ARG A 68 4.60 0.86 -0.96
N ALA A 69 4.89 -0.29 -1.57
CA ALA A 69 4.52 -1.60 -1.05
C ALA A 69 5.45 -2.70 -1.55
N THR A 70 5.40 -3.85 -0.88
CA THR A 70 6.02 -5.11 -1.35
C THR A 70 5.48 -5.52 -2.73
N GLY A 71 6.29 -6.26 -3.51
CA GLY A 71 5.96 -6.57 -4.90
C GLY A 71 4.71 -7.43 -5.07
N GLU A 72 4.41 -8.26 -4.06
CA GLU A 72 3.26 -9.16 -4.03
C GLU A 72 1.99 -8.50 -3.45
N HIS A 73 2.08 -7.24 -3.02
CA HIS A 73 0.93 -6.54 -2.44
C HIS A 73 -0.13 -6.23 -3.51
N PRO A 74 -1.37 -6.74 -3.40
CA PRO A 74 -2.40 -6.49 -4.40
C PRO A 74 -3.02 -5.10 -4.23
N PHE A 75 -3.36 -4.46 -5.34
CA PHE A 75 -4.05 -3.17 -5.41
C PHE A 75 -5.33 -3.30 -6.23
N LYS A 76 -6.42 -2.72 -5.72
CA LYS A 76 -7.68 -2.60 -6.44
C LYS A 76 -7.59 -1.44 -7.43
N VAL A 77 -7.45 -1.76 -8.72
CA VAL A 77 -7.31 -0.78 -9.80
C VAL A 77 -8.63 -0.61 -10.56
N VAL A 78 -8.95 0.65 -10.88
CA VAL A 78 -10.09 0.98 -11.76
C VAL A 78 -9.65 0.84 -13.22
N ARG A 79 -10.38 0.05 -13.99
CA ARG A 79 -10.28 -0.09 -15.44
C ARG A 79 -11.62 0.32 -16.09
N ASN A 80 -11.63 0.48 -17.42
CA ASN A 80 -12.82 0.96 -18.14
C ASN A 80 -14.08 0.12 -17.88
N ASP A 81 -13.92 -1.17 -17.57
CA ASP A 81 -15.02 -2.14 -17.42
C ASP A 81 -15.24 -2.58 -15.95
N GLY A 82 -14.60 -1.93 -14.97
CA GLY A 82 -14.79 -2.24 -13.54
C GLY A 82 -13.50 -2.21 -12.70
N PHE A 83 -13.49 -2.98 -11.63
CA PHE A 83 -12.36 -3.10 -10.70
C PHE A 83 -11.62 -4.42 -10.91
N GLU A 84 -10.29 -4.37 -10.90
CA GLU A 84 -9.41 -5.53 -10.98
C GLU A 84 -8.40 -5.48 -9.84
N TRP A 85 -8.04 -6.63 -9.27
CA TRP A 85 -6.95 -6.75 -8.31
C TRP A 85 -5.66 -7.10 -9.04
N VAL A 86 -4.63 -6.28 -8.86
CA VAL A 86 -3.35 -6.41 -9.55
C VAL A 86 -2.23 -6.30 -8.53
N ASP A 87 -1.28 -7.24 -8.56
CA ASP A 87 -0.10 -7.22 -7.69
C ASP A 87 0.75 -5.97 -7.99
N ALA A 88 1.38 -5.36 -6.98
CA ALA A 88 2.16 -4.14 -7.15
C ALA A 88 3.23 -4.27 -8.25
N SER A 89 3.86 -5.44 -8.32
CA SER A 89 4.87 -5.78 -9.32
C SER A 89 4.32 -6.13 -10.71
N ASP A 90 3.01 -6.35 -10.87
CA ASP A 90 2.41 -6.67 -12.16
C ASP A 90 2.36 -5.42 -13.06
N ARG A 91 3.44 -5.26 -13.83
CA ARG A 91 3.63 -4.19 -14.80
C ARG A 91 2.83 -4.43 -16.09
N ARG A 92 1.52 -4.63 -16.02
CA ARG A 92 0.65 -4.56 -17.21
C ARG A 92 0.37 -3.11 -17.60
N ARG A 93 1.38 -2.52 -18.28
CA ARG A 93 1.37 -1.35 -19.18
C ARG A 93 0.29 -0.28 -18.91
N ARG A 94 0.65 0.76 -18.15
CA ARG A 94 0.95 2.12 -18.65
C ARG A 94 1.94 2.79 -17.66
N PRO A 95 2.93 3.57 -18.13
CA PRO A 95 4.13 3.82 -17.36
C PRO A 95 3.92 4.94 -16.34
N ALA A 96 3.75 4.60 -15.06
CA ALA A 96 4.23 5.48 -14.01
C ALA A 96 5.75 5.34 -13.99
N ARG A 97 6.45 6.41 -14.39
CA ARG A 97 7.91 6.46 -14.50
C ARG A 97 8.54 5.94 -13.21
N SER A 98 9.25 4.81 -13.31
CA SER A 98 10.22 4.40 -12.30
C SER A 98 11.28 5.50 -12.26
N ARG A 99 11.27 6.35 -11.23
CA ARG A 99 12.44 7.19 -10.97
C ARG A 99 13.43 6.33 -10.19
N PRO A 100 14.60 5.97 -10.74
CA PRO A 100 15.64 5.40 -9.91
C PRO A 100 16.04 6.47 -8.90
N ARG A 101 15.96 6.16 -7.60
CA ARG A 101 16.62 6.99 -6.59
C ARG A 101 18.12 6.78 -6.79
N HIS A 102 18.76 7.77 -7.41
CA HIS A 102 20.22 7.87 -7.38
C HIS A 102 20.65 8.08 -5.94
N ALA A 103 21.62 7.27 -5.52
CA ALA A 103 22.51 7.53 -4.41
C ALA A 103 23.13 8.93 -4.56
N GLY A 104 23.20 9.67 -3.47
CA GLY A 104 23.98 10.88 -3.33
C GLY A 104 24.81 10.76 -2.07
N GLU A 105 26.13 10.80 -2.27
CA GLU A 105 27.24 10.87 -1.30
C GLU A 105 27.06 11.90 -0.18
#